data_AF-A0A6L8VCG1-F1
#
_entry.id   AF-A0A6L8VCG1-F1
#
_cell.length_a   1.000
_cell.length_b   1.000
_cell.length_c   1.000
_cell.angle_alpha   90.00
_cell.angle_beta   90.00
_cell.angle_gamma   90.00
#
_symmetry.space_group_name_H-M   'P 1'
#
loop_
_entity.id
_entity.type
_entity.pdbx_description
1 polymer ?
#
loop_
_entity_poly.entity_id
_entity_poly.type
_entity_poly.pdbx_seq_one_letter_code
_entity_poly.pdbx_strand_id
1 'polypeptide(L)' 'MVQAYAAVSSPTSILSNHSDTKTVAQKQVVIQEGDTLWDIAATHKKSGENIRSYIDKIKTKNHLTTSSLQEGQVLLLP' A
#
# COMPACT_ATOMS: atom_id res chain seq x y z
N MET A 1 46.04 -15.45 43.80
CA MET A 1 46.12 -14.64 42.56
C MET A 1 44.71 -14.42 42.03
N VAL A 2 44.40 -13.17 41.73
CA VAL A 2 43.07 -12.63 41.38
C VAL A 2 42.96 -12.35 39.87
N GLN A 3 41.72 -12.27 39.36
CA GLN A 3 41.23 -11.79 38.03
C GLN A 3 41.23 -12.86 36.91
N ALA A 4 40.27 -12.99 35.97
CA ALA A 4 39.14 -12.19 35.44
C ALA A 4 38.08 -13.22 34.91
N TYR A 5 36.86 -12.94 34.43
CA TYR A 5 36.39 -11.96 33.44
C TYR A 5 34.85 -11.84 33.51
N ALA A 6 34.37 -10.74 32.94
CA ALA A 6 33.12 -10.05 33.19
C ALA A 6 31.82 -10.82 32.93
N ALA A 7 30.80 -10.36 33.66
CA ALA A 7 29.38 -10.62 33.43
C ALA A 7 29.00 -10.52 31.95
N VAL A 8 28.36 -11.56 31.44
CA VAL A 8 27.61 -11.53 30.18
C VAL A 8 26.33 -10.73 30.39
N SER A 9 26.49 -9.42 30.46
CA SER A 9 25.40 -8.45 30.42
C SER A 9 25.09 -8.15 28.96
N SER A 10 24.12 -8.85 28.40
CA SER A 10 23.34 -8.33 27.28
C SER A 10 21.93 -8.86 27.44
N PRO A 11 21.01 -8.11 28.09
CA PRO A 11 19.61 -8.37 27.87
C PRO A 11 19.37 -8.12 26.39
N THR A 12 19.12 -9.18 25.63
CA THR A 12 18.66 -9.07 24.25
C THR A 12 17.30 -8.38 24.29
N SER A 13 17.32 -7.07 24.10
CA SER A 13 16.13 -6.24 23.89
C SER A 13 15.47 -6.66 22.58
N ILE A 14 14.47 -7.53 22.65
CA ILE A 14 13.48 -7.68 21.58
C ILE A 14 12.08 -7.93 22.16
N LEU A 15 11.50 -6.91 22.79
CA LEU A 15 10.06 -6.87 22.99
C LEU A 15 9.48 -5.81 22.07
N SER A 16 9.00 -6.34 20.97
CA SER A 16 8.06 -5.78 20.00
C SER A 16 7.05 -4.85 20.66
N ASN A 17 6.97 -3.62 20.17
CA ASN A 17 5.69 -2.92 20.15
C ASN A 17 5.51 -2.33 18.77
N HIS A 18 5.11 -3.25 17.88
CA HIS A 18 4.29 -3.04 16.69
C HIS A 18 3.85 -1.58 16.59
N SER A 19 4.57 -0.82 15.77
CA SER A 19 4.12 0.48 15.31
C SER A 19 2.65 0.35 14.99
N ASP A 20 1.84 1.25 15.52
CA ASP A 20 0.43 1.42 15.24
C ASP A 20 0.24 1.40 13.72
N THR A 21 0.14 0.20 13.13
CA THR A 21 -0.34 0.05 11.77
C THR A 21 -1.82 0.28 11.95
N LYS A 22 -2.20 1.56 11.94
CA LYS A 22 -3.43 1.96 11.29
C LYS A 22 -3.45 1.17 9.99
N THR A 23 -4.12 0.03 10.02
CA THR A 23 -4.50 -0.73 8.84
C THR A 23 -5.51 0.18 8.16
N VAL A 24 -5.00 1.20 7.49
CA VAL A 24 -5.77 1.95 6.52
C VAL A 24 -6.09 0.88 5.51
N ALA A 25 -7.30 0.34 5.56
CA ALA A 25 -7.77 -0.64 4.60
C ALA A 25 -7.65 0.03 3.22
N GLN A 26 -6.52 -0.20 2.56
CA GLN A 26 -6.23 0.37 1.27
C GLN A 26 -7.25 -0.26 0.34
N LYS A 27 -8.03 0.59 -0.32
CA LYS A 27 -9.10 0.12 -1.19
C LYS A 27 -8.42 -0.46 -2.44
N GLN A 28 -8.71 -1.71 -2.77
CA GLN A 28 -8.14 -2.40 -3.92
C GLN A 28 -9.28 -2.89 -4.80
N VAL A 29 -9.07 -2.89 -6.11
CA VAL A 29 -10.06 -3.36 -7.08
C VAL A 29 -9.37 -4.34 -8.03
N VAL A 30 -10.03 -5.47 -8.30
CA VAL A 30 -9.57 -6.42 -9.32
C VAL A 30 -10.19 -6.01 -10.65
N ILE A 31 -9.37 -5.83 -11.67
CA ILE A 31 -9.85 -5.48 -13.02
C ILE A 31 -10.50 -6.70 -13.66
N GLN A 32 -11.69 -6.53 -14.21
CA GLN A 32 -12.38 -7.55 -15.00
C GLN A 32 -12.34 -7.23 -16.50
N GLU A 33 -12.62 -8.22 -17.33
CA GLU A 33 -12.81 -8.02 -18.77
C GLU A 33 -13.87 -6.95 -19.01
N GLY A 34 -13.52 -5.93 -19.81
CA GLY A 34 -14.41 -4.80 -20.11
C GLY A 34 -14.34 -3.65 -19.11
N ASP A 35 -13.67 -3.80 -17.96
CA ASP A 35 -13.44 -2.68 -17.05
C ASP A 35 -12.41 -1.71 -17.64
N THR A 36 -12.74 -0.42 -17.59
CA THR A 36 -11.81 0.64 -17.95
C THR A 36 -11.28 1.34 -16.71
N LEU A 37 -10.05 1.84 -16.78
CA LEU A 37 -9.46 2.67 -15.73
C LEU A 37 -10.35 3.88 -15.41
N TRP A 38 -11.08 4.36 -16.41
CA TRP A 38 -12.04 5.44 -16.27
C TRP A 38 -13.26 5.03 -15.43
N ASP A 39 -13.89 3.89 -15.72
CA ASP A 39 -15.06 3.42 -14.98
C ASP A 39 -14.72 3.06 -13.52
N ILE A 40 -13.58 2.43 -13.30
CA ILE A 40 -13.09 2.14 -11.94
C ILE A 40 -12.84 3.45 -11.20
N ALA A 41 -12.18 4.41 -11.82
CA ALA A 41 -11.98 5.73 -11.22
C ALA A 41 -13.31 6.46 -10.97
N ALA A 42 -14.26 6.40 -11.90
CA ALA A 42 -15.58 7.01 -11.77
C ALA A 42 -16.38 6.44 -10.60
N THR A 43 -16.23 5.13 -10.36
CA THR A 43 -16.94 4.39 -9.31
C THR A 43 -16.33 4.63 -7.92
N HIS A 44 -15.03 4.85 -7.85
CA HIS A 44 -14.29 4.95 -6.58
C HIS A 44 -13.90 6.38 -6.16
N LYS A 45 -13.92 7.35 -7.07
CA LYS A 45 -13.66 8.77 -6.76
C LYS A 45 -14.64 9.30 -5.71
N LYS A 46 -14.22 10.31 -4.95
CA LYS A 46 -15.11 11.03 -4.04
C LYS A 46 -16.03 11.98 -4.80
N SER A 47 -17.21 12.25 -4.22
CA SER A 47 -18.11 13.26 -4.76
C SER A 47 -17.44 14.63 -4.75
N GLY A 48 -17.28 15.25 -5.91
CA GLY A 48 -16.54 16.50 -6.10
C GLY A 48 -15.06 16.35 -6.49
N GLU A 49 -14.52 15.13 -6.58
CA GLU A 49 -13.15 14.89 -7.05
C GLU A 49 -13.09 14.76 -8.58
N ASN A 50 -12.05 15.35 -9.18
CA ASN A 50 -11.81 15.25 -10.62
C ASN A 50 -11.35 13.84 -10.98
N ILE A 51 -12.08 13.20 -11.90
CA ILE A 51 -11.79 11.84 -12.35
C ILE A 51 -10.38 11.70 -12.94
N ARG A 52 -9.91 12.70 -13.70
CA ARG A 52 -8.55 12.71 -14.25
C ARG A 52 -7.49 12.69 -13.16
N SER A 53 -7.62 13.55 -12.15
CA SER A 53 -6.70 13.58 -11.00
C SER A 53 -6.72 12.25 -10.23
N TYR A 54 -7.90 11.63 -10.10
CA TYR A 54 -8.01 10.32 -9.45
C TYR A 54 -7.33 9.22 -10.28
N ILE A 55 -7.50 9.21 -11.60
CA ILE A 55 -6.79 8.31 -12.51
C ILE A 55 -5.27 8.49 -12.38
N ASP A 56 -4.77 9.72 -12.33
CA ASP A 56 -3.34 10.01 -12.19
C ASP A 56 -2.79 9.50 -10.84
N LYS A 57 -3.55 9.66 -9.76
CA LYS A 57 -3.20 9.09 -8.44
C LYS A 57 -3.14 7.57 -8.49
N ILE A 58 -4.14 6.93 -9.10
CA ILE A 58 -4.15 5.47 -9.28
C ILE A 58 -2.93 5.03 -10.07
N LYS A 59 -2.63 5.69 -11.20
CA LYS A 59 -1.48 5.37 -12.04
C LYS A 59 -0.17 5.51 -11.26
N THR A 60 0.00 6.62 -10.55
CA THR A 60 1.19 6.88 -9.73
C THR A 60 1.33 5.83 -8.62
N LYS A 61 0.22 5.45 -7.98
CA LYS A 61 0.21 4.49 -6.86
C LYS A 61 0.44 3.05 -7.29
N ASN A 62 0.04 2.69 -8.51
CA ASN A 62 0.24 1.37 -9.10
C ASN A 62 1.42 1.31 -10.05
N HIS A 63 2.19 2.41 -10.18
CA HIS A 63 3.27 2.54 -11.16
C HIS A 63 2.86 2.19 -12.60
N LEU A 64 1.61 2.49 -12.96
CA LEU A 64 1.10 2.27 -14.32
C LEU A 64 1.68 3.34 -15.24
N THR A 65 2.44 2.90 -16.24
CA THR A 65 2.98 3.76 -17.30
C THR A 65 1.95 4.09 -18.37
N THR A 66 0.91 3.26 -18.53
CA THR A 66 -0.13 3.46 -19.54
C THR A 66 -1.52 3.23 -18.97
N SER A 67 -2.55 3.61 -19.73
CA SER A 67 -3.95 3.28 -19.40
C SER A 67 -4.31 1.83 -19.73
N SER A 68 -3.35 1.03 -20.21
CA SER A 68 -3.57 -0.40 -20.45
C SER A 68 -3.64 -1.11 -19.11
N LEU A 69 -4.82 -1.61 -18.80
CA LEU A 69 -5.05 -2.48 -17.65
C LEU A 69 -5.01 -3.93 -18.12
N GLN A 70 -4.46 -4.80 -17.29
CA GLN A 70 -4.58 -6.24 -17.50
C GLN A 70 -5.73 -6.79 -16.67
N GLU A 71 -6.53 -7.67 -17.28
CA GLU A 71 -7.58 -8.41 -16.61
C GLU A 71 -6.98 -9.27 -15.48
N GLY A 72 -7.66 -9.33 -14.34
CA GLY A 72 -7.16 -9.99 -13.13
C GLY A 72 -6.10 -9.20 -12.38
N GLN A 73 -5.67 -8.04 -12.87
CA GLN A 73 -4.74 -7.16 -12.15
C GLN A 73 -5.41 -6.55 -10.93
N VAL A 74 -4.66 -6.42 -9.83
CA VAL A 74 -5.11 -5.71 -8.64
C VAL A 74 -4.64 -4.26 -8.72
N LEU A 75 -5.58 -3.34 -8.58
CA LEU A 75 -5.35 -1.91 -8.64
C LEU A 75 -5.57 -1.27 -7.26
N LEU A 76 -4.51 -0.69 -6.72
CA LEU A 76 -4.51 0.03 -5.45
C LEU A 76 -5.08 1.44 -5.64
N LEU A 77 -6.12 1.75 -4.88
CA LEU A 77 -6.72 3.07 -4.88
C LEU A 77 -6.06 3.96 -3.81
N PRO A 78 -5.99 5.28 -4.03
CA PRO A 78 -5.48 6.25 -3.07
C PRO A 78 -6.45 6.51 -1.90
#